data_AF-A0A2S3U8L5-F1
#
_entry.id   AF-A0A2S3U8L5-F1
#
_cell.length_a   1.000
_cell.length_b   1.000
_cell.length_c   1.000
_cell.angle_alpha   90.00
_cell.angle_beta   90.00
_cell.angle_gamma   90.00
#
_symmetry.space_group_name_H-M   'P 1'
#
loop_
_entity.id
_entity.type
_entity.pdbx_description
1 polymer ?
#
loop_
_entity_poly.entity_id
_entity_poly.type
_entity_poly.pdbx_seq_one_letter_code
_entity_poly.pdbx_strand_id
1 'polypeptide(L)'
;MSLQFVLGPAKLDHRSKMVEQLVAKLRARPNDQYFYLVPNHIKFDTEVDVLNRLAEADGQTGLYAQSQVQVFSFTRLAWYLMKNEAAYQVPRLSAAGINMLLHRILQQHADELRLFGGEISQTGFVTQLASEINELQLANLQPEDVAQLATNAQAGDLQAKMHDLAIVYADFVTATADKYLKPADVLVQLNAYLRHQDLHGTHVYVELAGFAQLPAQEQGIITTMLEQGADVTISLVLDHKGGGGRLTRRRIMARSFINQVDSIIDSISMPEFAKFRLDRTFKRLSHE
;
A
#
# COMPACT_ATOMS: atom_id res chain seq x y z
N MET A 1 2.64 16.88 -12.31
CA MET A 1 2.43 16.35 -10.96
C MET A 1 1.43 17.20 -10.20
N SER A 2 0.52 16.55 -9.48
CA SER A 2 -0.45 17.16 -8.58
C SER A 2 -0.93 16.12 -7.58
N LEU A 3 -1.24 16.54 -6.35
CA LEU A 3 -1.88 15.70 -5.34
C LEU A 3 -3.24 16.31 -4.99
N GLN A 4 -4.30 15.55 -5.20
CA GLN A 4 -5.68 15.97 -4.96
C GLN A 4 -6.40 14.99 -4.03
N PHE A 5 -7.42 15.50 -3.34
CA PHE A 5 -8.21 14.69 -2.41
C PHE A 5 -9.71 14.83 -2.68
N VAL A 6 -10.41 13.70 -2.69
CA VAL A 6 -11.89 13.63 -2.64
C VAL A 6 -12.29 13.27 -1.21
N LEU A 7 -12.83 14.24 -0.48
CA LEU A 7 -13.12 14.14 0.95
C LEU A 7 -14.62 14.21 1.22
N GLY A 8 -15.10 13.37 2.14
CA GLY A 8 -16.50 13.32 2.53
C GLY A 8 -16.81 12.19 3.52
N PRO A 9 -17.98 12.21 4.19
CA PRO A 9 -18.41 11.10 5.02
C PRO A 9 -18.76 9.89 4.14
N ALA A 10 -18.67 8.67 4.71
CA ALA A 10 -18.85 7.39 3.99
C ALA A 10 -20.16 7.26 3.21
N LYS A 11 -21.18 8.05 3.57
CA LYS A 11 -22.49 8.08 2.92
C LYS A 11 -22.51 8.81 1.58
N LEU A 12 -21.45 9.56 1.25
CA LEU A 12 -21.33 10.21 -0.06
C LEU A 12 -20.71 9.25 -1.07
N ASP A 13 -21.09 9.41 -2.33
CA ASP A 13 -20.50 8.63 -3.43
C ASP A 13 -19.20 9.29 -3.91
N HIS A 14 -18.10 8.93 -3.25
CA HIS A 14 -16.77 9.43 -3.61
C HIS A 14 -16.33 8.92 -4.99
N ARG A 15 -16.78 7.72 -5.37
CA ARG A 15 -16.42 7.10 -6.64
C ARG A 15 -17.02 7.86 -7.81
N SER A 16 -18.29 8.25 -7.72
CA SER A 16 -18.92 9.16 -8.69
C SER A 16 -18.04 10.38 -8.94
N LYS A 17 -17.53 11.02 -7.88
CA LYS A 17 -16.71 12.22 -8.02
C LYS A 17 -15.34 11.95 -8.65
N MET A 18 -14.69 10.84 -8.29
CA MET A 18 -13.41 10.45 -8.92
C MET A 18 -13.59 10.12 -10.40
N VAL A 19 -14.65 9.36 -10.76
CA VAL A 19 -14.94 9.03 -12.16
C VAL A 19 -15.27 10.28 -12.97
N GLU A 20 -16.04 11.23 -12.42
CA GLU A 20 -16.30 12.53 -13.07
C GLU A 20 -15.00 13.26 -13.41
N GLN A 21 -14.06 13.34 -12.45
CA GLN A 21 -12.75 13.96 -12.67
C GLN A 21 -11.90 13.19 -13.69
N LEU A 22 -11.95 11.86 -13.65
CA LEU A 22 -11.28 10.99 -14.60
C LEU A 22 -11.78 11.22 -16.01
N VAL A 23 -13.10 11.21 -16.24
CA VAL A 23 -13.72 11.48 -17.55
C VAL A 23 -13.31 12.85 -18.08
N ALA A 24 -13.38 13.88 -17.23
CA ALA A 24 -13.01 15.24 -17.63
C ALA A 24 -11.55 15.32 -18.09
N LYS A 25 -10.62 14.68 -17.36
CA LYS A 25 -9.21 14.61 -17.75
C LYS A 25 -8.99 13.77 -19.00
N LEU A 26 -9.61 12.60 -19.09
CA LEU A 26 -9.51 11.69 -20.24
C LEU A 26 -9.93 12.37 -21.54
N ARG A 27 -11.00 13.17 -21.52
CA ARG A 27 -11.44 13.96 -22.69
C ARG A 27 -10.43 15.04 -23.08
N ALA A 28 -9.81 15.69 -22.09
CA ALA A 28 -8.82 16.73 -22.34
C ALA A 28 -7.45 16.16 -22.79
N ARG A 29 -7.12 14.95 -22.36
CA ARG A 29 -5.83 14.28 -22.58
C ARG A 29 -6.02 12.80 -22.96
N PRO A 30 -6.58 12.49 -24.14
CA PRO A 30 -6.93 11.12 -24.51
C PRO A 30 -5.72 10.17 -24.68
N ASN A 31 -4.51 10.72 -24.87
CA ASN A 31 -3.29 9.93 -25.06
C ASN A 31 -2.56 9.61 -23.74
N ASP A 32 -3.02 10.16 -22.62
CA ASP A 32 -2.44 9.94 -21.29
C ASP A 32 -2.88 8.57 -20.73
N GLN A 33 -2.19 8.10 -19.69
CA GLN A 33 -2.50 6.84 -19.00
C GLN A 33 -3.30 7.09 -17.71
N TYR A 34 -4.29 6.24 -17.44
CA TYR A 34 -5.17 6.38 -16.28
C TYR A 34 -5.22 5.08 -15.48
N PHE A 35 -4.82 5.15 -14.22
CA PHE A 35 -4.90 4.01 -13.29
C PHE A 35 -5.92 4.31 -12.20
N TYR A 36 -6.89 3.42 -12.03
CA TYR A 36 -7.86 3.46 -10.94
C TYR A 36 -7.53 2.35 -9.94
N LEU A 37 -6.94 2.72 -8.81
CA LEU A 37 -6.43 1.83 -7.79
C LEU A 37 -7.46 1.54 -6.71
N VAL A 38 -7.75 0.26 -6.50
CA VAL A 38 -8.74 -0.26 -5.56
C VAL A 38 -8.18 -1.42 -4.73
N PRO A 39 -8.68 -1.67 -3.52
CA PRO A 39 -8.26 -2.82 -2.74
C PRO A 39 -8.55 -4.15 -3.44
N ASN A 40 -7.69 -5.14 -3.17
CA ASN A 40 -7.76 -6.48 -3.81
C ASN A 40 -9.13 -7.16 -3.68
N HIS A 41 -9.88 -6.92 -2.60
CA HIS A 41 -11.13 -7.61 -2.30
C HIS A 41 -12.37 -7.04 -3.00
N ILE A 42 -12.28 -5.88 -3.67
CA ILE A 42 -13.41 -5.24 -4.39
C ILE A 42 -13.15 -5.03 -5.88
N LYS A 43 -12.10 -5.65 -6.44
CA LYS A 43 -11.57 -5.28 -7.75
C LYS A 43 -12.58 -5.48 -8.89
N PHE A 44 -13.22 -6.65 -8.96
CA PHE A 44 -14.12 -6.97 -10.09
C PHE A 44 -15.35 -6.06 -10.11
N ASP A 45 -16.03 -5.93 -8.98
CA ASP A 45 -17.23 -5.08 -8.89
C ASP A 45 -16.90 -3.61 -9.18
N THR A 46 -15.74 -3.14 -8.71
CA THR A 46 -15.32 -1.75 -8.98
C THR A 46 -14.92 -1.54 -10.43
N GLU A 47 -14.28 -2.53 -11.07
CA GLU A 47 -13.94 -2.46 -12.49
C GLU A 47 -15.20 -2.36 -13.35
N VAL A 48 -16.22 -3.18 -13.06
CA VAL A 48 -17.53 -3.12 -13.73
C VAL A 48 -18.20 -1.77 -13.50
N ASP A 49 -18.25 -1.29 -12.26
CA ASP A 49 -18.89 -0.01 -11.90
C ASP A 49 -18.20 1.20 -12.57
N VAL A 50 -16.86 1.25 -12.54
CA VAL A 50 -16.10 2.31 -13.22
C VAL A 50 -16.35 2.28 -14.72
N LEU A 51 -16.30 1.11 -15.37
CA LEU A 51 -16.54 0.99 -16.81
C LEU A 51 -17.97 1.40 -17.19
N ASN A 52 -18.98 1.02 -16.41
CA ASN A 52 -20.37 1.43 -16.65
C ASN A 52 -20.54 2.95 -16.57
N ARG A 53 -19.94 3.59 -15.56
CA ARG A 53 -20.00 5.04 -15.38
C ARG A 53 -19.27 5.80 -16.48
N LEU A 54 -18.15 5.25 -16.98
CA LEU A 54 -17.47 5.79 -18.16
C LEU A 54 -18.36 5.70 -19.41
N ALA A 55 -19.02 4.55 -19.61
CA ALA A 55 -19.95 4.35 -20.73
C ALA A 55 -21.13 5.35 -20.70
N GLU A 56 -21.74 5.51 -19.52
CA GLU A 56 -22.80 6.48 -19.27
C GLU A 56 -22.35 7.92 -19.60
N ALA A 57 -21.16 8.31 -19.13
CA ALA A 57 -20.63 9.64 -19.38
C ALA A 57 -20.42 9.91 -20.88
N ASP A 58 -20.02 8.90 -21.65
CA ASP A 58 -19.83 8.98 -23.10
C ASP A 58 -21.14 8.76 -23.90
N GLY A 59 -22.27 8.58 -23.22
CA GLY A 59 -23.57 8.35 -23.87
C GLY A 59 -23.65 7.04 -24.66
N GLN A 60 -22.77 6.08 -24.34
CA GLN A 60 -22.69 4.78 -25.00
C GLN A 60 -23.64 3.79 -24.33
N THR A 61 -24.48 3.12 -25.12
CA THR A 61 -25.35 2.03 -24.67
C THR A 61 -24.85 0.72 -25.26
N GLY A 62 -24.23 -0.15 -24.43
CA GLY A 62 -23.72 -1.45 -24.86
C GLY A 62 -22.33 -1.78 -24.31
N LEU A 63 -21.60 -2.65 -25.01
CA LEU A 63 -20.22 -3.02 -24.66
C LEU A 63 -19.31 -1.80 -24.78
N TYR A 64 -18.86 -1.30 -23.63
CA TYR A 64 -17.90 -0.19 -23.55
C TYR A 64 -16.51 -0.73 -23.30
N ALA A 65 -15.53 -0.26 -24.08
CA ALA A 65 -14.13 -0.61 -23.93
C ALA A 65 -13.30 0.68 -23.84
N GLN A 66 -12.44 0.76 -22.82
CA GLN A 66 -11.55 1.89 -22.61
C GLN A 66 -10.13 1.39 -22.42
N SER A 67 -9.26 1.64 -23.40
CA SER A 67 -7.87 1.15 -23.35
C SER A 67 -7.00 1.97 -22.41
N GLN A 68 -7.30 3.26 -22.25
CA GLN A 68 -6.47 4.20 -21.49
C GLN A 68 -6.70 4.11 -19.99
N VAL A 69 -7.84 3.54 -19.57
CA VAL A 69 -8.22 3.42 -18.15
C VAL A 69 -8.08 1.98 -17.71
N GLN A 70 -7.24 1.76 -16.70
CA GLN A 70 -6.98 0.45 -16.13
C GLN A 70 -7.37 0.43 -14.66
N VAL A 71 -8.25 -0.49 -14.27
CA VAL A 71 -8.67 -0.67 -12.86
C VAL A 71 -7.84 -1.77 -12.22
N PHE A 72 -6.98 -1.41 -11.27
CA PHE A 72 -6.01 -2.32 -10.64
C PHE A 72 -6.03 -2.25 -9.12
N SER A 73 -5.53 -3.29 -8.48
CA SER A 73 -4.94 -3.15 -7.15
C SER A 73 -3.44 -2.85 -7.30
N PHE A 74 -2.76 -2.41 -6.23
CA PHE A 74 -1.31 -2.19 -6.29
C PHE A 74 -0.54 -3.45 -6.73
N THR A 75 -0.93 -4.64 -6.27
CA THR A 75 -0.29 -5.89 -6.69
C THR A 75 -0.55 -6.22 -8.16
N ARG A 76 -1.74 -5.86 -8.69
CA ARG A 76 -2.04 -6.03 -10.11
C ARG A 76 -1.31 -5.00 -10.97
N LEU A 77 -1.16 -3.77 -10.48
CA LEU A 77 -0.34 -2.75 -11.12
C LEU A 77 1.12 -3.20 -11.21
N ALA A 78 1.68 -3.76 -10.13
CA ALA A 78 3.01 -4.34 -10.12
C ALA A 78 3.17 -5.40 -11.21
N TRP A 79 2.23 -6.35 -11.31
CA TRP A 79 2.22 -7.31 -12.40
C TRP A 79 2.15 -6.64 -13.78
N TYR A 80 1.26 -5.67 -13.96
CA TYR A 80 1.04 -5.03 -15.25
C TYR A 80 2.30 -4.33 -15.77
N LEU A 81 2.97 -3.57 -14.91
CA LEU A 81 4.17 -2.81 -15.24
C LEU A 81 5.41 -3.69 -15.32
N MET A 82 5.57 -4.64 -14.40
CA MET A 82 6.83 -5.36 -14.22
C MET A 82 6.83 -6.78 -14.78
N LYS A 83 5.75 -7.28 -15.41
CA LYS A 83 5.69 -8.67 -15.92
C LYS A 83 6.85 -9.06 -16.83
N ASN A 84 7.55 -8.11 -17.45
CA ASN A 84 8.70 -8.38 -18.32
C ASN A 84 10.05 -8.08 -17.64
N GLU A 85 10.04 -7.60 -16.40
CA GLU A 85 11.24 -7.27 -15.63
C GLU A 85 11.83 -8.52 -14.99
N ALA A 86 13.16 -8.64 -15.03
CA ALA A 86 13.87 -9.78 -14.45
C ALA A 86 13.55 -9.95 -12.95
N ALA A 87 13.41 -8.84 -12.22
CA ALA A 87 13.05 -8.83 -10.80
C ALA A 87 11.69 -9.48 -10.50
N TYR A 88 10.75 -9.44 -11.46
CA TYR A 88 9.41 -10.01 -11.31
C TYR A 88 9.29 -11.46 -11.82
N GLN A 89 10.27 -11.90 -12.61
CA GLN A 89 10.32 -13.23 -13.25
C GLN A 89 10.94 -14.32 -12.36
N VAL A 90 11.45 -13.96 -11.17
CA VAL A 90 11.96 -14.95 -10.21
C VAL A 90 10.82 -15.83 -9.66
N PRO A 91 11.11 -17.10 -9.27
CA PRO A 91 10.09 -18.00 -8.75
C PRO A 91 9.35 -17.43 -7.54
N ARG A 92 8.04 -17.67 -7.45
CA ARG A 92 7.24 -17.25 -6.29
C ARG A 92 7.36 -18.26 -5.16
N LEU A 93 7.56 -17.77 -3.94
CA LEU A 93 7.52 -18.62 -2.75
C LEU A 93 6.06 -18.76 -2.27
N SER A 94 5.54 -19.98 -2.28
CA SER A 94 4.19 -20.27 -1.77
C SER A 94 4.17 -20.26 -0.24
N ALA A 95 2.98 -20.16 0.37
CA ALA A 95 2.85 -20.26 1.82
C ALA A 95 3.43 -21.59 2.38
N ALA A 96 3.24 -22.70 1.67
CA ALA A 96 3.86 -23.97 2.02
C ALA A 96 5.39 -23.92 1.89
N GLY A 97 5.91 -23.29 0.84
CA GLY A 97 7.35 -23.08 0.66
C GLY A 97 7.97 -22.22 1.76
N ILE A 98 7.28 -21.16 2.18
CA ILE A 98 7.68 -20.33 3.33
C ILE A 98 7.74 -21.18 4.60
N ASN A 99 6.70 -21.95 4.89
CA ASN A 99 6.66 -22.82 6.07
C ASN A 99 7.77 -23.87 6.06
N MET A 100 8.02 -24.51 4.90
CA MET A 100 9.11 -25.48 4.76
C MET A 100 10.48 -24.85 4.97
N LEU A 101 10.69 -23.64 4.43
CA LEU A 101 11.93 -22.89 4.61
C LEU A 101 12.14 -22.52 6.09
N LEU A 102 11.11 -21.98 6.75
CA LEU A 102 11.18 -21.61 8.16
C LEU A 102 11.40 -22.82 9.07
N HIS A 103 10.76 -23.96 8.78
CA HIS A 103 11.02 -25.19 9.53
C HIS A 103 12.48 -25.62 9.42
N ARG A 104 13.08 -25.52 8.22
CA ARG A 104 14.50 -25.80 8.01
C ARG A 104 15.40 -24.83 8.78
N ILE A 105 15.11 -23.52 8.74
CA ILE A 105 15.87 -22.48 9.45
C ILE A 105 15.82 -22.70 10.96
N LEU A 106 14.63 -23.00 11.49
CA LEU A 106 14.43 -23.32 12.90
C LEU A 106 15.27 -24.53 13.34
N GLN A 107 15.32 -25.59 12.53
CA GLN A 107 16.18 -26.76 12.81
C GLN A 107 17.67 -26.42 12.77
N GLN A 108 18.10 -25.59 11.82
CA GLN A 108 19.50 -25.18 11.66
C GLN A 108 19.99 -24.36 12.86
N HIS A 109 19.13 -23.49 13.41
CA HIS A 109 19.46 -22.62 14.53
C HIS A 109 19.00 -23.16 15.89
N ALA A 110 18.56 -24.41 15.99
CA ALA A 110 17.91 -24.96 17.18
C ALA A 110 18.71 -24.73 18.48
N ASP A 111 20.04 -24.83 18.42
CA ASP A 111 20.95 -24.66 19.56
C ASP A 111 21.13 -23.19 20.00
N GLU A 112 20.80 -22.24 19.12
CA GLU A 112 20.89 -20.80 19.38
C GLU A 112 19.58 -20.21 19.92
N LEU A 113 18.46 -20.90 19.72
CA LEU A 113 17.12 -20.44 20.09
C LEU A 113 16.85 -20.65 21.59
N ARG A 114 16.29 -19.64 22.24
CA ARG A 114 16.00 -19.64 23.69
C ARG A 114 14.62 -20.20 24.02
N LEU A 115 13.65 -20.00 23.13
CA LEU A 115 12.25 -20.38 23.31
C LEU A 115 11.72 -21.18 22.11
N PHE A 116 12.06 -20.78 20.89
CA PHE A 116 11.49 -21.37 19.68
C PHE A 116 11.97 -22.81 19.43
N GLY A 117 13.12 -23.19 20.01
CA GLY A 117 13.70 -24.54 19.87
C GLY A 117 12.77 -25.68 20.30
N GLY A 118 11.94 -25.46 21.33
CA GLY A 118 10.98 -26.46 21.80
C GLY A 118 9.74 -26.63 20.91
N GLU A 119 9.48 -25.66 20.03
CA GLU A 119 8.24 -25.58 19.24
C GLU A 119 8.45 -25.95 17.76
N ILE A 120 9.67 -26.32 17.36
CA ILE A 120 10.05 -26.58 15.96
C ILE A 120 9.18 -27.65 15.29
N SER A 121 8.76 -28.68 16.04
CA SER A 121 7.90 -29.76 15.54
C SER A 121 6.44 -29.36 15.38
N GLN A 122 6.02 -28.21 15.91
CA GLN A 122 4.64 -27.74 15.85
C GLN A 122 4.39 -26.97 14.56
N THR A 123 3.67 -27.57 13.62
CA THR A 123 3.34 -26.94 12.33
C THR A 123 2.55 -25.63 12.48
N GLY A 124 1.71 -25.54 13.52
CA GLY A 124 0.98 -24.32 13.88
C GLY A 124 1.91 -23.18 14.28
N PHE A 125 2.98 -23.48 15.03
CA PHE A 125 3.98 -22.48 15.43
C PHE A 125 4.72 -21.93 14.21
N VAL A 126 5.18 -22.81 13.29
CA VAL A 126 5.87 -22.38 12.06
C VAL A 126 4.97 -21.48 11.20
N THR A 127 3.68 -21.81 11.12
CA THR A 127 2.70 -21.00 10.38
C THR A 127 2.48 -19.63 11.03
N GLN A 128 2.40 -19.56 12.36
CA GLN A 128 2.33 -18.29 13.08
C GLN A 128 3.59 -17.46 12.83
N LEU A 129 4.77 -18.05 12.94
CA LEU A 129 6.04 -17.38 12.71
C LEU A 129 6.14 -16.81 11.29
N ALA A 130 5.64 -17.53 10.28
CA ALA A 130 5.54 -17.03 8.92
C ALA A 130 4.66 -15.77 8.82
N SER A 131 3.53 -15.74 9.54
CA SER A 131 2.65 -14.57 9.60
C SER A 131 3.35 -13.37 10.26
N GLU A 132 4.03 -13.59 11.39
CA GLU A 132 4.76 -12.55 12.12
C GLU A 132 5.87 -11.93 11.24
N ILE A 133 6.68 -12.77 10.57
CA ILE A 133 7.72 -12.28 9.65
C ILE A 133 7.11 -11.47 8.51
N ASN A 134 6.00 -11.94 7.94
CA ASN A 134 5.32 -11.19 6.88
C ASN A 134 4.78 -9.84 7.38
N GLU A 135 4.26 -9.76 8.61
CA GLU A 135 3.83 -8.49 9.22
C GLU A 135 4.98 -7.51 9.42
N LEU A 136 6.14 -7.99 9.89
CA LEU A 136 7.35 -7.16 10.00
C LEU A 136 7.78 -6.60 8.64
N GLN A 137 7.77 -7.43 7.59
CA GLN A 137 8.09 -7.00 6.23
C GLN A 137 7.10 -5.95 5.69
N LEU A 138 5.79 -6.15 5.94
CA LEU A 138 4.75 -5.19 5.57
C LEU A 138 4.88 -3.86 6.34
N ALA A 139 5.36 -3.92 7.58
CA ALA A 139 5.68 -2.77 8.41
C ALA A 139 7.04 -2.11 8.06
N ASN A 140 7.75 -2.64 7.04
CA ASN A 140 9.07 -2.17 6.63
C ASN A 140 10.14 -2.25 7.74
N LEU A 141 10.02 -3.24 8.62
CA LEU A 141 11.00 -3.55 9.66
C LEU A 141 11.99 -4.60 9.16
N GLN A 142 13.27 -4.29 9.26
CA GLN A 142 14.35 -5.17 8.87
C GLN A 142 14.82 -6.04 10.07
N PRO A 143 15.55 -7.15 9.85
CA PRO A 143 16.00 -8.02 10.94
C PRO A 143 16.82 -7.30 12.04
N GLU A 144 17.54 -6.26 11.67
CA GLU A 144 18.38 -5.44 12.54
C GLU A 144 17.52 -4.57 13.46
N ASP A 145 16.38 -4.08 12.97
CA ASP A 145 15.40 -3.36 13.78
C ASP A 145 14.85 -4.28 14.89
N VAL A 146 14.55 -5.54 14.56
CA VAL A 146 14.08 -6.55 15.52
C VAL A 146 15.17 -6.87 16.55
N ALA A 147 16.43 -7.00 16.12
CA ALA A 147 17.56 -7.22 17.02
C ALA A 147 17.77 -6.05 18.00
N GLN A 148 17.61 -4.81 17.53
CA GLN A 148 17.64 -3.62 18.39
C GLN A 148 16.48 -3.63 19.39
N LEU A 149 15.27 -3.96 18.95
CA LEU A 149 14.11 -4.11 19.83
C LEU A 149 14.33 -5.19 20.90
N ALA A 150 14.97 -6.31 20.55
CA ALA A 150 15.34 -7.36 21.50
C ALA A 150 16.31 -6.86 22.57
N THR A 151 17.26 -6.01 22.19
CA THR A 151 18.26 -5.44 23.12
C THR A 151 17.62 -4.45 24.09
N ASN A 152 16.61 -3.70 23.64
CA ASN A 152 15.89 -2.70 24.43
C ASN A 152 14.71 -3.26 25.23
N ALA A 153 14.31 -4.51 24.98
CA ALA A 153 13.21 -5.16 25.68
C ALA A 153 13.57 -5.46 27.14
N GLN A 154 12.57 -5.43 28.02
CA GLN A 154 12.75 -5.88 29.40
C GLN A 154 13.17 -7.35 29.42
N ALA A 155 14.09 -7.68 30.33
CA ALA A 155 14.58 -9.04 30.51
C ALA A 155 13.41 -10.00 30.80
N GLY A 156 13.44 -11.17 30.15
CA GLY A 156 12.41 -12.20 30.26
C GLY A 156 11.95 -12.73 28.90
N ASP A 157 10.75 -13.29 28.87
CA ASP A 157 10.22 -14.00 27.69
C ASP A 157 10.15 -13.14 26.44
N LEU A 158 9.81 -11.85 26.55
CA LEU A 158 9.74 -10.96 25.39
C LEU A 158 11.10 -10.77 24.74
N GLN A 159 12.15 -10.54 25.54
CA GLN A 159 13.51 -10.43 25.04
C GLN A 159 13.98 -11.73 24.38
N ALA A 160 13.65 -12.89 24.97
CA ALA A 160 14.00 -14.18 24.38
C ALA A 160 13.23 -14.45 23.07
N LYS A 161 11.95 -14.08 22.97
CA LYS A 161 11.18 -14.18 21.72
C LYS A 161 11.73 -13.29 20.62
N MET A 162 12.05 -12.03 20.94
CA MET A 162 12.60 -11.08 19.97
C MET A 162 14.00 -11.50 19.50
N HIS A 163 14.81 -12.08 20.40
CA HIS A 163 16.10 -12.67 20.05
C HIS A 163 15.94 -13.80 19.02
N ASP A 164 15.08 -14.77 19.31
CA ASP A 164 14.86 -15.92 18.42
C ASP A 164 14.26 -15.49 17.08
N LEU A 165 13.31 -14.54 17.12
CA LEU A 165 12.71 -13.94 15.92
C LEU A 165 13.75 -13.23 15.05
N ALA A 166 14.69 -12.49 15.64
CA ALA A 166 15.74 -11.80 14.89
C ALA A 166 16.65 -12.78 14.14
N ILE A 167 17.05 -13.89 14.79
CA ILE A 167 17.88 -14.94 14.17
C ILE A 167 17.15 -15.56 12.98
N VAL A 168 15.93 -16.05 13.21
CA VAL A 168 15.15 -16.73 12.17
C VAL A 168 14.82 -15.76 11.02
N TYR A 169 14.47 -14.51 11.34
CA TYR A 169 14.14 -13.52 10.32
C TYR A 169 15.36 -13.15 9.47
N ALA A 170 16.55 -12.99 10.06
CA ALA A 170 17.77 -12.70 9.32
C ALA A 170 18.15 -13.82 8.33
N ASP A 171 18.09 -15.09 8.76
CA ASP A 171 18.35 -16.22 7.84
C ASP A 171 17.22 -16.36 6.81
N PHE A 172 15.97 -16.10 7.17
CA PHE A 172 14.87 -16.08 6.20
C PHE A 172 15.06 -15.04 5.09
N VAL A 173 15.47 -13.82 5.44
CA VAL A 173 15.80 -12.77 4.46
C VAL A 173 16.96 -13.23 3.58
N THR A 174 18.04 -13.76 4.16
CA THR A 174 19.22 -14.24 3.42
C THR A 174 18.89 -15.41 2.48
N ALA A 175 18.09 -16.36 2.94
CA ALA A 175 17.70 -17.54 2.19
C ALA A 175 16.77 -17.20 1.01
N THR A 176 16.03 -16.08 1.10
CA THR A 176 15.05 -15.68 0.07
C THR A 176 15.53 -14.54 -0.82
N ALA A 177 16.53 -13.76 -0.40
CA ALA A 177 17.10 -12.66 -1.16
C ALA A 177 17.48 -13.10 -2.59
N ASP A 178 17.02 -12.33 -3.57
CA ASP A 178 17.25 -12.49 -5.02
C ASP A 178 16.90 -13.85 -5.64
N LYS A 179 16.31 -14.77 -4.86
CA LYS A 179 15.95 -16.12 -5.30
C LYS A 179 14.45 -16.30 -5.49
N TYR A 180 13.66 -15.60 -4.67
CA TYR A 180 12.21 -15.77 -4.67
C TYR A 180 11.48 -14.44 -4.55
N LEU A 181 10.34 -14.35 -5.24
CA LEU A 181 9.40 -13.27 -5.08
C LEU A 181 8.37 -13.65 -4.02
N LYS A 182 8.41 -12.97 -2.86
CA LYS A 182 7.44 -13.13 -1.78
C LYS A 182 6.30 -12.12 -1.93
N PRO A 183 5.12 -12.37 -1.34
CA PRO A 183 4.01 -11.41 -1.35
C PRO A 183 4.41 -10.01 -0.87
N ALA A 184 5.19 -9.92 0.23
CA ALA A 184 5.65 -8.65 0.80
C ALA A 184 6.67 -7.91 -0.07
N ASP A 185 7.38 -8.61 -0.97
CA ASP A 185 8.39 -8.00 -1.84
C ASP A 185 7.77 -7.27 -3.04
N VAL A 186 6.55 -7.66 -3.46
CA VAL A 186 5.93 -7.17 -4.70
C VAL A 186 5.80 -5.65 -4.71
N LEU A 187 5.34 -5.05 -3.61
CA LEU A 187 5.18 -3.60 -3.51
C LEU A 187 6.52 -2.88 -3.34
N VAL A 188 7.50 -3.51 -2.67
CA VAL A 188 8.86 -2.98 -2.55
C VAL A 188 9.51 -2.90 -3.93
N GLN A 189 9.41 -3.95 -4.73
CA GLN A 189 9.96 -3.96 -6.09
C GLN A 189 9.21 -3.01 -7.02
N LEU A 190 7.88 -2.90 -6.92
CA LEU A 190 7.12 -1.90 -7.67
C LEU A 190 7.60 -0.49 -7.35
N ASN A 191 7.80 -0.18 -6.07
CA ASN A 191 8.29 1.11 -5.65
C ASN A 191 9.69 1.41 -6.22
N ALA A 192 10.60 0.43 -6.15
CA ALA A 192 11.94 0.54 -6.73
C ALA A 192 11.91 0.71 -8.25
N TYR A 193 11.05 -0.04 -8.96
CA TYR A 193 10.86 0.08 -10.40
C TYR A 193 10.39 1.48 -10.79
N LEU A 194 9.38 2.02 -10.08
CA LEU A 194 8.78 3.32 -10.37
C LEU A 194 9.77 4.47 -10.23
N ARG A 195 10.75 4.40 -9.32
CA ARG A 195 11.79 5.45 -9.14
C ARG A 195 12.63 5.73 -10.39
N HIS A 196 12.56 4.85 -11.38
CA HIS A 196 13.30 4.97 -12.64
C HIS A 196 12.39 5.22 -13.86
N GLN A 197 11.10 5.48 -13.64
CA GLN A 197 10.12 5.70 -14.70
C GLN A 197 9.78 7.18 -14.84
N ASP A 198 9.57 7.65 -16.07
CA ASP A 198 8.89 8.93 -16.31
C ASP A 198 7.38 8.70 -16.26
N LEU A 199 6.70 9.31 -15.28
CA LEU A 199 5.25 9.21 -15.09
C LEU A 199 4.52 10.49 -15.50
N HIS A 200 5.15 11.39 -16.25
CA HIS A 200 4.44 12.50 -16.88
C HIS A 200 3.35 11.98 -17.84
N GLY A 201 2.14 12.55 -17.73
CA GLY A 201 0.97 12.06 -18.47
C GLY A 201 0.34 10.80 -17.85
N THR A 202 0.71 10.42 -16.63
CA THR A 202 0.04 9.36 -15.86
C THR A 202 -0.85 9.97 -14.78
N HIS A 203 -2.13 9.56 -14.75
CA HIS A 203 -3.13 9.98 -13.79
C HIS A 203 -3.58 8.79 -12.94
N VAL A 204 -3.42 8.89 -11.62
CA VAL A 204 -3.70 7.80 -10.67
C VAL A 204 -4.82 8.22 -9.73
N TYR A 205 -5.87 7.40 -9.64
CA TYR A 205 -7.01 7.59 -8.74
C TYR A 205 -6.97 6.47 -7.70
N VAL A 206 -6.87 6.80 -6.42
CA VAL A 206 -6.72 5.83 -5.33
C VAL A 206 -7.99 5.84 -4.48
N GLU A 207 -8.73 4.74 -4.53
CA GLU A 207 -9.91 4.52 -3.70
C GLU A 207 -9.55 3.69 -2.47
N LEU A 208 -9.75 4.28 -1.28
CA LEU A 208 -9.56 3.57 -0.02
C LEU A 208 -10.92 3.05 0.44
N ALA A 209 -11.14 1.73 0.33
CA ALA A 209 -12.43 1.09 0.63
C ALA A 209 -12.75 1.07 2.14
N GLY A 210 -13.12 2.22 2.70
CA GLY A 210 -13.53 2.35 4.10
C GLY A 210 -12.39 2.32 5.12
N PHE A 211 -11.14 2.10 4.69
CA PHE A 211 -9.96 2.24 5.54
C PHE A 211 -9.48 3.68 5.51
N ALA A 212 -9.40 4.31 6.68
CA ALA A 212 -8.85 5.66 6.83
C ALA A 212 -7.30 5.68 6.82
N GLN A 213 -6.65 4.54 6.55
CA GLN A 213 -5.20 4.39 6.61
C GLN A 213 -4.71 3.64 5.38
N LEU A 214 -3.83 4.29 4.63
CA LEU A 214 -3.03 3.67 3.58
C LEU A 214 -1.84 2.90 4.21
N PRO A 215 -1.59 1.62 3.88
CA PRO A 215 -0.39 0.90 4.32
C PRO A 215 0.92 1.64 3.95
N ALA A 216 1.98 1.46 4.75
CA ALA A 216 3.26 2.17 4.56
C ALA A 216 3.91 1.93 3.18
N GLN A 217 3.86 0.69 2.69
CA GLN A 217 4.37 0.36 1.35
C GLN A 217 3.57 1.05 0.23
N GLU A 218 2.24 1.12 0.36
CA GLU A 218 1.39 1.82 -0.61
C GLU A 218 1.60 3.33 -0.57
N GLN A 219 1.82 3.91 0.62
CA GLN A 219 2.23 5.32 0.75
C GLN A 219 3.53 5.59 0.01
N GLY A 220 4.55 4.74 0.21
CA GLY A 220 5.83 4.85 -0.47
C GLY A 220 5.70 4.81 -1.99
N ILE A 221 4.81 3.97 -2.53
CA ILE A 221 4.50 3.92 -3.96
C ILE A 221 3.87 5.22 -4.43
N ILE A 222 2.88 5.75 -3.70
CA ILE A 222 2.23 7.02 -4.06
C ILE A 222 3.23 8.18 -4.05
N THR A 223 4.09 8.26 -3.02
CA THR A 223 5.15 9.26 -2.93
C THR A 223 6.06 9.17 -4.16
N THR A 224 6.56 7.98 -4.50
CA THR A 224 7.40 7.79 -5.69
C THR A 224 6.65 8.18 -6.97
N MET A 225 5.37 7.83 -7.11
CA MET A 225 4.60 8.21 -8.31
C MET A 225 4.53 9.73 -8.48
N LEU A 226 4.30 10.46 -7.40
CA LEU A 226 4.29 11.93 -7.39
C LEU A 226 5.66 12.51 -7.77
N GLU A 227 6.74 12.00 -7.16
CA GLU A 227 8.12 12.41 -7.43
C GLU A 227 8.52 12.21 -8.90
N GLN A 228 7.97 11.18 -9.55
CA GLN A 228 8.23 10.85 -10.95
C GLN A 228 7.26 11.54 -11.94
N GLY A 229 6.44 12.47 -11.47
CA GLY A 229 5.67 13.37 -12.34
C GLY A 229 4.17 13.08 -12.46
N ALA A 230 3.67 11.99 -11.86
CA ALA A 230 2.27 11.59 -11.95
C ALA A 230 1.31 12.58 -11.26
N ASP A 231 0.07 12.60 -11.71
CA ASP A 231 -1.04 13.26 -11.02
C ASP A 231 -1.80 12.23 -10.18
N VAL A 232 -1.89 12.43 -8.87
CA VAL A 232 -2.55 11.48 -7.95
C VAL A 232 -3.78 12.13 -7.31
N THR A 233 -4.92 11.44 -7.37
CA THR A 233 -6.16 11.80 -6.68
C THR A 233 -6.53 10.70 -5.69
N ILE A 234 -6.69 11.03 -4.42
CA ILE A 234 -6.98 10.05 -3.36
C ILE A 234 -8.38 10.32 -2.77
N SER A 235 -9.22 9.28 -2.70
CA SER A 235 -10.48 9.34 -1.98
C SER A 235 -10.32 8.90 -0.53
N LEU A 236 -10.80 9.76 0.39
CA LEU A 236 -10.71 9.53 1.82
C LEU A 236 -12.03 9.83 2.51
N VAL A 237 -12.51 8.83 3.24
CA VAL A 237 -13.68 8.95 4.09
C VAL A 237 -13.30 9.73 5.35
N LEU A 238 -13.82 10.95 5.48
CA LEU A 238 -13.65 11.81 6.64
C LEU A 238 -15.03 12.23 7.18
N ASP A 239 -15.36 11.80 8.39
CA ASP A 239 -16.53 12.29 9.13
C ASP A 239 -16.13 13.53 9.94
N HIS A 240 -16.27 14.73 9.36
CA HIS A 240 -16.08 15.97 10.08
C HIS A 240 -17.42 16.60 10.47
N LYS A 241 -17.94 16.25 11.65
CA LYS A 241 -18.78 17.18 12.42
C LYS A 241 -17.89 18.00 13.35
N GLY A 242 -17.59 19.23 12.96
CA GLY A 242 -16.99 20.22 13.84
C GLY A 242 -17.92 20.51 15.01
N GLY A 243 -17.56 20.07 16.21
CA GLY A 243 -18.32 20.33 17.43
C GLY A 243 -17.48 19.98 18.65
N GLY A 244 -17.19 20.98 19.49
CA GLY A 244 -16.37 20.85 20.69
C GLY A 244 -16.91 19.82 21.66
N GLY A 245 -16.12 18.78 21.94
CA GLY A 245 -16.43 17.72 22.88
C GLY A 245 -15.24 16.78 23.04
N ARG A 246 -15.11 16.15 24.22
CA ARG A 246 -13.96 15.35 24.68
C ARG A 246 -13.40 14.39 23.63
N LEU A 247 -12.07 14.25 23.65
CA LEU A 247 -11.23 13.40 22.79
C LEU A 247 -11.80 11.98 22.67
N THR A 248 -12.48 11.70 21.57
CA THR A 248 -12.99 10.36 21.20
C THR A 248 -12.22 9.81 20.00
N ARG A 249 -12.23 8.48 19.80
CA ARG A 249 -11.55 7.73 18.71
C ARG A 249 -11.65 8.39 17.31
N ARG A 250 -12.70 9.18 17.06
CA ARG A 250 -12.93 9.96 15.83
C ARG A 250 -11.85 11.01 15.53
N ARG A 251 -11.22 11.61 16.56
CA ARG A 251 -10.09 12.54 16.39
C ARG A 251 -8.78 11.84 16.05
N ILE A 252 -8.66 10.54 16.39
CA ILE A 252 -7.46 9.74 16.09
C ILE A 252 -7.38 9.43 14.60
N MET A 253 -8.51 9.11 13.92
CA MET A 253 -8.52 8.93 12.47
C MET A 253 -8.17 10.22 11.72
N ALA A 254 -8.71 11.37 12.12
CA ALA A 254 -8.34 12.66 11.53
C ALA A 254 -6.86 13.03 11.77
N ARG A 255 -6.29 12.66 12.92
CA ARG A 255 -4.87 12.90 13.25
C ARG A 255 -3.94 11.90 12.57
N SER A 256 -4.33 10.65 12.43
CA SER A 256 -3.64 9.64 11.60
C SER A 256 -3.64 10.07 10.14
N PHE A 257 -4.74 10.64 9.66
CA PHE A 257 -4.85 11.23 8.32
C PHE A 257 -3.93 12.45 8.16
N ILE A 258 -3.98 13.40 9.09
CA ILE A 258 -3.07 14.57 9.07
C ILE A 258 -1.62 14.09 9.10
N ASN A 259 -1.27 13.16 9.99
CA ASN A 259 0.09 12.61 10.04
C ASN A 259 0.46 11.84 8.76
N GLN A 260 -0.49 11.19 8.07
CA GLN A 260 -0.23 10.45 6.84
C GLN A 260 -0.08 11.38 5.64
N VAL A 261 -0.91 12.42 5.55
CA VAL A 261 -0.76 13.49 4.55
C VAL A 261 0.51 14.29 4.82
N ASP A 262 0.78 14.65 6.07
CA ASP A 262 2.02 15.31 6.48
C ASP A 262 3.22 14.41 6.24
N SER A 263 3.14 13.10 6.50
CA SER A 263 4.23 12.14 6.18
C SER A 263 4.46 12.01 4.68
N ILE A 264 3.41 12.00 3.85
CA ILE A 264 3.55 11.98 2.39
C ILE A 264 4.16 13.31 1.93
N ILE A 265 3.69 14.45 2.45
CA ILE A 265 4.20 15.78 2.10
C ILE A 265 5.65 15.97 2.58
N ASP A 266 5.98 15.54 3.81
CA ASP A 266 7.30 15.68 4.42
C ASP A 266 8.33 14.72 3.79
N SER A 267 7.89 13.57 3.27
CA SER A 267 8.76 12.66 2.51
C SER A 267 9.11 13.19 1.11
N ILE A 268 8.26 14.04 0.52
CA ILE A 268 8.52 14.72 -0.75
C ILE A 268 9.43 15.92 -0.46
N SER A 269 10.75 15.75 -0.65
CA SER A 269 11.75 16.82 -0.50
C SER A 269 11.65 17.84 -1.64
N MET A 270 10.56 18.60 -1.75
CA MET A 270 10.40 19.64 -2.75
C MET A 270 9.85 20.97 -2.20
N PRO A 271 10.51 22.11 -2.50
CA PRO A 271 10.11 23.43 -2.02
C PRO A 271 8.75 23.92 -2.57
N GLU A 272 8.22 23.35 -3.66
CA GLU A 272 6.90 23.74 -4.19
C GLU A 272 5.73 23.29 -3.30
N PHE A 273 5.87 22.22 -2.50
CA PHE A 273 4.84 21.80 -1.55
C PHE A 273 4.79 22.66 -0.27
N ALA A 274 5.80 23.52 -0.04
CA ALA A 274 5.71 24.55 0.99
C ALA A 274 4.57 25.57 0.71
N LYS A 275 4.10 25.70 -0.54
CA LYS A 275 2.88 26.45 -0.88
C LYS A 275 1.59 25.70 -0.52
N PHE A 276 1.60 24.37 -0.50
CA PHE A 276 0.44 23.56 -0.06
C PHE A 276 0.16 23.74 1.44
N ARG A 277 1.17 24.07 2.24
CA ARG A 277 1.00 24.51 3.65
C ARG A 277 0.09 25.74 3.77
N LEU A 278 0.01 26.59 2.74
CA LEU A 278 -0.67 27.89 2.77
C LEU A 278 -2.04 27.86 2.08
N ASP A 279 -2.22 27.06 1.03
CA ASP A 279 -3.47 27.04 0.25
C ASP A 279 -4.44 25.94 0.72
N ARG A 280 -5.01 26.13 1.92
CA ARG A 280 -6.11 25.32 2.46
C ARG A 280 -7.44 25.60 1.75
N THR A 281 -7.46 25.66 0.43
CA THR A 281 -8.72 25.67 -0.33
C THR A 281 -9.30 24.27 -0.37
N PHE A 282 -10.03 23.94 0.70
CA PHE A 282 -10.96 22.83 0.75
C PHE A 282 -12.03 23.04 -0.33
N LYS A 283 -11.93 22.36 -1.47
CA LYS A 283 -13.09 22.20 -2.36
C LYS A 283 -14.09 21.28 -1.66
N ARG A 284 -14.98 21.91 -0.92
CA ARG A 284 -16.11 21.28 -0.24
C ARG A 284 -16.99 20.62 -1.30
N LEU A 285 -17.33 19.35 -1.13
CA LEU A 285 -18.53 18.80 -1.76
C LEU A 285 -19.72 19.53 -1.13
N SER A 286 -20.22 20.56 -1.79
CA SER A 286 -21.49 21.19 -1.45
C SER A 286 -22.63 20.28 -1.91
N HIS A 287 -23.56 20.01 -1.00
CA HIS A 287 -24.86 19.46 -1.36
C HIS A 287 -25.58 20.47 -2.27
N GLU A 288 -25.84 20.08 -3.51
CA GLU A 288 -27.12 20.35 -4.16
C GLU A 288 -27.93 19.06 -4.15
#